data_AF-A0A2V5LNX6-F1
#
_entry.id   AF-A0A2V5LNX6-F1
#
_cell.length_a   1.000
_cell.length_b   1.000
_cell.length_c   1.000
_cell.angle_alpha   90.00
_cell.angle_beta   90.00
_cell.angle_gamma   90.00
#
_symmetry.space_group_name_H-M   'P 1'
#
loop_
_entity.id
_entity.type
_entity.pdbx_description
1 polymer ?
#
loop_
_entity_poly.entity_id
_entity_poly.type
_entity_poly.pdbx_seq_one_letter_code
_entity_poly.pdbx_strand_id
1 'polypeptide(L)'
;MGNLDAAAKLGKHNIDLLHTATSHFLHLTSHGSALPILFLEPSCWSMFVEDYRELKIQNADNIAQRCFLFEGFVEDLLAREPDALRFSERAETIAIHPHCHAKSIMDPAFMKKLAERLPGRKATVLDTACCGMAGAF
;
A
#
# COMPACT_ATOMS: atom_id res chain seq x y z
N MET A 1 26.25 -0.92 7.91
CA MET A 1 25.44 -0.36 9.01
C MET A 1 24.60 0.77 8.42
N GLY A 2 23.27 0.77 8.61
CA GLY A 2 22.37 1.73 7.97
C GLY A 2 22.56 3.17 8.45
N ASN A 3 22.25 4.16 7.60
CA ASN A 3 22.32 5.59 7.93
C ASN A 3 20.95 6.09 8.42
N LEU A 4 20.67 5.88 9.71
CA LEU A 4 19.38 6.22 10.32
C LEU A 4 19.10 7.73 10.33
N ASP A 5 20.13 8.57 10.41
CA ASP A 5 19.97 10.03 10.35
C ASP A 5 19.48 10.47 8.97
N ALA A 6 20.03 9.89 7.91
CA ALA A 6 19.56 10.14 6.55
C ALA A 6 18.13 9.65 6.36
N ALA A 7 17.80 8.46 6.89
CA ALA A 7 16.44 7.91 6.84
C ALA A 7 15.44 8.83 7.56
N ALA A 8 15.76 9.30 8.77
CA ALA A 8 14.92 10.21 9.53
C ALA A 8 14.74 11.56 8.81
N LYS A 9 15.80 12.10 8.21
CA LYS A 9 15.75 13.35 7.43
C LYS A 9 14.82 13.22 6.21
N LEU A 10 14.95 12.12 5.46
CA LEU A 10 14.11 11.87 4.29
C LEU A 10 12.66 11.58 4.69
N GLY A 11 12.44 10.83 5.78
CA GLY A 11 11.11 10.59 6.30
C GLY A 11 10.42 11.88 6.74
N LYS A 12 11.13 12.77 7.44
CA LYS A 12 10.60 14.11 7.77
C LYS A 12 10.21 14.89 6.52
N HIS A 13 11.07 14.91 5.51
CA HIS A 13 10.77 15.58 4.25
C HIS A 13 9.49 15.03 3.59
N ASN A 14 9.32 13.71 3.57
CA ASN A 14 8.13 13.06 3.03
C ASN A 14 6.85 13.46 3.80
N ILE A 15 6.91 13.49 5.14
CA ILE A 15 5.78 13.93 5.97
C ILE A 15 5.43 15.39 5.71
N ASP A 16 6.42 16.29 5.62
CA ASP A 16 6.20 17.71 5.37
C ASP A 16 5.54 17.95 4.00
N LEU A 17 5.97 17.22 2.96
CA LEU A 17 5.36 17.27 1.63
C LEU A 17 3.90 16.82 1.64
N LEU A 18 3.59 15.71 2.30
CA LEU A 18 2.23 15.17 2.38
C LEU A 18 1.30 16.06 3.20
N HIS A 19 1.82 16.70 4.25
CA HIS A 19 1.07 17.68 5.02
C HIS A 19 0.70 18.90 4.16
N THR A 20 1.66 19.43 3.40
CA THR A 20 1.44 20.55 2.49
C THR A 20 0.48 20.21 1.35
N ALA A 21 0.61 19.01 0.77
CA ALA A 21 -0.32 18.55 -0.25
C ALA A 21 -1.76 18.43 0.29
N THR A 22 -1.92 18.03 1.55
CA THR A 22 -3.24 17.88 2.18
C THR A 22 -3.98 19.20 2.29
N SER A 23 -3.31 20.27 2.74
CA SER A 23 -3.95 21.58 2.81
C SER A 23 -4.36 22.09 1.42
N HIS A 24 -3.55 21.80 0.40
CA HIS A 24 -3.87 22.17 -0.98
C HIS A 24 -5.09 21.42 -1.50
N PHE A 25 -5.24 20.12 -1.21
CA PHE A 25 -6.34 19.31 -1.75
C PHE A 25 -7.58 19.24 -0.86
N LEU A 26 -7.55 19.82 0.34
CA LEU A 26 -8.67 19.76 1.28
C LEU A 26 -9.99 20.25 0.67
N HIS A 27 -9.92 21.30 -0.16
CA HIS A 27 -11.06 21.87 -0.88
C HIS A 27 -11.70 20.93 -1.91
N LEU A 28 -11.00 19.86 -2.32
CA LEU A 28 -11.51 18.84 -3.24
C LEU A 28 -12.36 17.78 -2.52
N THR A 29 -12.38 17.79 -1.19
CA THR A 29 -13.10 16.79 -0.39
C THR A 29 -14.41 17.38 0.13
N SER A 30 -15.53 16.70 -0.14
CA SER A 30 -16.88 17.17 0.22
C SER A 30 -17.13 17.24 1.73
N HIS A 31 -16.27 16.61 2.55
CA HIS A 31 -16.40 16.53 4.00
C HIS A 31 -15.24 17.18 4.78
N GLY A 32 -14.31 17.86 4.10
CA GLY A 32 -13.13 18.46 4.74
C GLY A 32 -12.20 17.43 5.39
N SER A 33 -12.25 16.17 4.93
CA SER A 33 -11.35 15.11 5.37
C SER A 33 -10.09 15.09 4.51
N ALA A 34 -8.96 14.72 5.10
CA ALA A 34 -7.71 14.56 4.36
C ALA A 34 -7.83 13.38 3.36
N LEU A 35 -7.31 13.55 2.14
CA LEU A 35 -7.30 12.47 1.13
C LEU A 35 -6.50 11.25 1.61
N PRO A 36 -6.90 10.02 1.24
CA PRO A 36 -6.12 8.81 1.51
C PRO A 36 -4.82 8.81 0.71
N ILE A 37 -3.77 8.22 1.28
CA ILE A 37 -2.50 7.95 0.60
C ILE A 37 -2.49 6.46 0.26
N LEU A 38 -2.46 6.15 -1.04
CA LEU A 38 -2.44 4.78 -1.52
C LEU A 38 -1.01 4.35 -1.85
N PHE A 39 -0.59 3.24 -1.25
CA PHE A 39 0.69 2.61 -1.52
C PHE A 39 0.49 1.38 -2.40
N LEU A 40 1.30 1.29 -3.45
CA LEU A 40 1.33 0.14 -4.35
C LEU A 40 2.32 -0.94 -3.89
N GLU A 41 3.22 -0.58 -2.97
CA GLU A 41 4.28 -1.45 -2.51
C GLU A 41 4.26 -1.53 -0.98
N PRO A 42 4.19 -2.74 -0.39
CA PRO A 42 4.05 -2.94 1.05
C PRO A 42 5.18 -2.39 1.92
N SER A 43 6.44 -2.44 1.48
CA SER A 43 7.56 -1.91 2.26
C SER A 43 7.54 -0.37 2.34
N CYS A 44 7.10 0.31 1.29
CA CYS A 44 6.86 1.75 1.30
C CYS A 44 5.72 2.08 2.27
N TRP A 45 4.67 1.27 2.30
CA TRP A 45 3.58 1.46 3.26
C TRP A 45 4.05 1.27 4.69
N SER A 46 4.80 0.19 5.00
CA SER A 46 5.31 -0.08 6.34
C SER A 46 6.23 1.04 6.83
N MET A 47 7.03 1.63 5.93
CA MET A 47 7.87 2.78 6.28
C MET A 47 7.09 3.93 6.90
N PHE A 48 5.90 4.24 6.36
CA PHE A 48 5.08 5.34 6.85
C PHE A 48 4.23 4.96 8.06
N VAL A 49 3.84 3.69 8.17
CA VAL A 49 2.93 3.21 9.21
C VAL A 49 3.67 2.75 10.47
N GLU A 50 4.90 2.25 10.35
CA GLU A 50 5.67 1.66 11.44
C GLU A 50 6.99 2.41 11.64
N ASP A 51 7.92 2.30 10.70
CA ASP A 51 9.31 2.75 10.89
C ASP A 51 9.44 4.26 11.17
N TYR A 52 8.62 5.13 10.56
CA TYR A 52 8.65 6.56 10.87
C TYR A 52 8.27 6.86 12.33
N ARG A 53 7.43 6.02 12.95
CA ARG A 53 7.11 6.12 14.38
C ARG A 53 8.30 5.70 15.22
N GLU A 54 8.97 4.60 14.83
CA GLU A 54 10.18 4.12 15.51
C GLU A 54 11.33 5.14 15.43
N LEU A 55 11.47 5.81 14.28
CA LEU A 55 12.39 6.93 14.06
C LEU A 55 11.95 8.23 14.73
N LYS A 56 10.81 8.24 15.44
CA LYS A 56 10.24 9.39 16.17
C LYS A 56 10.06 10.62 15.28
N ILE A 57 9.67 10.42 14.02
CA ILE A 57 9.39 11.50 13.09
C ILE A 57 8.09 12.18 13.52
N GLN A 58 8.13 13.50 13.69
CA GLN A 58 6.97 14.29 14.10
C GLN A 58 5.81 14.12 13.08
N ASN A 59 4.59 14.04 13.59
CA ASN A 59 3.35 13.87 12.80
C ASN A 59 3.23 12.54 12.03
N ALA A 60 4.14 11.58 12.22
CA ALA A 60 4.05 10.27 11.58
C ALA A 60 2.70 9.59 11.83
N ASP A 61 2.16 9.66 13.06
CA ASP A 61 0.86 9.09 13.41
C ASP A 61 -0.31 9.66 12.60
N ASN A 62 -0.32 10.97 12.35
CA ASN A 62 -1.38 11.61 11.58
C ASN A 62 -1.35 11.15 10.12
N ILE A 63 -0.16 10.99 9.55
CA ILE A 63 -0.02 10.48 8.18
C ILE A 63 -0.37 8.99 8.11
N ALA A 64 0.10 8.19 9.07
CA ALA A 64 -0.15 6.75 9.12
C ALA A 64 -1.65 6.40 9.13
N GLN A 65 -2.50 7.20 9.79
CA GLN A 65 -3.96 7.00 9.85
C GLN A 65 -4.67 7.04 8.48
N ARG A 66 -4.02 7.60 7.47
CA ARG A 66 -4.57 7.69 6.11
C ARG A 66 -3.73 6.96 5.06
N CYS A 67 -2.79 6.12 5.49
CA CYS A 67 -1.98 5.27 4.60
C CYS A 67 -2.65 3.92 4.39
N PHE A 68 -3.00 3.61 3.16
CA PHE A 68 -3.65 2.35 2.79
C PHE A 68 -2.85 1.63 1.70
N LEU A 69 -2.82 0.31 1.76
CA LEU A 69 -2.42 -0.49 0.60
C LEU A 69 -3.52 -0.40 -0.46
N PHE A 70 -3.11 -0.25 -1.72
CA PHE A 70 -4.05 -0.14 -2.85
C PHE A 70 -4.98 -1.35 -2.92
N GLU A 71 -4.44 -2.55 -2.71
CA GLU A 71 -5.20 -3.78 -2.80
C GLU A 71 -6.28 -3.84 -1.70
N GLY A 72 -5.95 -3.44 -0.47
CA GLY A 72 -6.90 -3.30 0.64
C GLY A 72 -7.99 -2.28 0.32
N PHE A 73 -7.59 -1.11 -0.18
CA PHE A 73 -8.50 -0.04 -0.56
C PHE A 73 -9.50 -0.46 -1.64
N VAL A 74 -9.05 -1.19 -2.67
CA VAL A 74 -9.92 -1.70 -3.73
C VAL A 74 -10.84 -2.79 -3.22
N GLU A 75 -10.37 -3.73 -2.40
CA GLU A 75 -11.25 -4.76 -1.83
C GLU A 75 -12.32 -4.15 -0.93
N ASP A 76 -12.00 -3.14 -0.11
CA ASP A 76 -12.96 -2.44 0.73
C ASP A 76 -14.02 -1.69 -0.09
N LEU A 77 -13.64 -1.15 -1.26
CA LEU A 77 -14.59 -0.57 -2.21
C LEU A 77 -15.50 -1.68 -2.78
N LEU A 78 -14.93 -2.74 -3.34
CA LEU A 78 -15.69 -3.82 -3.98
C LEU A 78 -16.52 -4.66 -3.00
N ALA A 79 -16.18 -4.67 -1.72
CA ALA A 79 -16.98 -5.29 -0.67
C ALA A 79 -18.25 -4.48 -0.37
N ARG A 80 -18.17 -3.14 -0.41
CA ARG A 80 -19.30 -2.23 -0.16
C ARG A 80 -20.14 -2.01 -1.41
N GLU A 81 -19.49 -1.88 -2.56
CA GLU A 81 -20.09 -1.58 -3.85
C GLU A 81 -19.53 -2.54 -4.91
N PRO A 82 -20.05 -3.78 -5.00
CA PRO A 82 -19.52 -4.81 -5.90
C PRO A 82 -19.46 -4.41 -7.38
N ASP A 83 -20.36 -3.52 -7.80
CA ASP A 83 -20.48 -3.05 -9.19
C ASP A 83 -19.79 -1.70 -9.44
N ALA A 84 -19.01 -1.19 -8.47
CA ALA A 84 -18.31 0.10 -8.58
C ALA A 84 -17.29 0.13 -9.73
N LEU A 85 -16.75 -1.04 -10.08
CA LEU A 85 -15.77 -1.19 -11.16
C LEU A 85 -16.30 -2.15 -12.22
N ARG A 86 -16.14 -1.77 -13.48
CA ARG A 86 -16.49 -2.62 -14.63
C ARG A 86 -15.23 -3.16 -15.28
N PHE A 87 -15.11 -4.49 -15.32
CA PHE A 87 -13.98 -5.18 -15.92
C PHE A 87 -14.43 -5.94 -17.17
N SER A 88 -13.59 -5.92 -18.21
CA SER A 88 -13.80 -6.77 -19.37
C SER A 88 -13.47 -8.21 -19.01
N GLU A 89 -14.33 -9.15 -19.42
CA GLU A 89 -14.05 -10.58 -19.28
C GLU A 89 -12.85 -10.98 -20.15
N ARG A 90 -11.94 -11.78 -19.59
CA ARG A 90 -10.78 -12.32 -20.30
C ARG A 90 -10.33 -13.59 -19.61
N ALA A 91 -10.20 -14.68 -20.36
CA ALA A 91 -9.63 -15.92 -19.87
C ALA A 91 -8.11 -15.76 -19.71
N GLU A 92 -7.62 -15.68 -18.48
CA GLU A 92 -6.19 -15.58 -18.20
C GLU A 92 -5.81 -16.35 -16.94
N THR A 93 -4.59 -16.89 -16.93
CA THR A 93 -3.98 -17.45 -15.72
C THR A 93 -2.96 -16.46 -15.18
N ILE A 94 -3.08 -16.13 -13.89
CA ILE A 94 -2.20 -15.19 -13.20
C ILE A 94 -1.37 -15.98 -12.19
N ALA A 95 -0.05 -15.88 -12.31
CA ALA A 95 0.88 -16.37 -11.30
C ALA A 95 1.31 -15.19 -10.43
N ILE A 96 1.05 -15.27 -9.12
CA ILE A 96 1.36 -14.21 -8.16
C ILE A 96 2.61 -14.62 -7.40
N HIS A 97 3.67 -13.82 -7.48
CA HIS A 97 4.85 -13.94 -6.63
C HIS A 97 4.76 -12.90 -5.51
N PRO A 98 4.29 -13.26 -4.31
CA PRO A 98 4.19 -12.30 -3.22
C PRO A 98 5.57 -11.84 -2.76
N HIS A 99 5.75 -10.52 -2.62
CA HIS A 99 6.94 -9.93 -2.04
C HIS A 99 7.21 -10.53 -0.65
N CYS A 100 8.49 -10.66 -0.28
CA CYS A 100 8.88 -11.17 1.03
C CYS A 100 8.26 -10.37 2.18
N HIS A 101 8.23 -9.04 2.04
CA HIS A 101 7.64 -8.14 3.02
C HIS A 101 6.10 -8.29 3.09
N ALA A 102 5.44 -8.54 1.95
CA ALA A 102 4.01 -8.86 1.95
C ALA A 102 3.71 -10.14 2.73
N LYS A 103 4.51 -11.21 2.54
CA LYS A 103 4.34 -12.47 3.27
C LYS A 103 4.46 -12.31 4.79
N SER A 104 5.24 -11.33 5.26
CA SER A 104 5.42 -11.10 6.70
C SER A 104 4.31 -10.26 7.33
N ILE A 105 3.62 -9.41 6.57
CA ILE A 105 2.66 -8.44 7.12
C ILE A 105 1.21 -8.70 6.72
N MET A 106 0.96 -9.51 5.69
CA MET A 106 -0.39 -9.78 5.17
C MET A 106 -0.57 -11.23 4.70
N ASP A 107 -1.82 -11.70 4.68
CA ASP A 107 -2.17 -13.00 4.09
C ASP A 107 -2.11 -12.93 2.55
N PRO A 108 -1.20 -13.68 1.89
CA PRO A 108 -1.10 -13.69 0.43
C PRO A 108 -2.35 -14.22 -0.28
N ALA A 109 -3.23 -14.97 0.40
CA ALA A 109 -4.51 -15.42 -0.17
C ALA A 109 -5.38 -14.24 -0.63
N PHE A 110 -5.21 -13.08 0.00
CA PHE A 110 -5.87 -11.84 -0.38
C PHE A 110 -5.55 -11.42 -1.83
N MET A 111 -4.29 -11.54 -2.25
CA MET A 111 -3.87 -11.17 -3.61
C MET A 111 -4.56 -12.04 -4.67
N LYS A 112 -4.73 -13.34 -4.38
CA LYS A 112 -5.48 -14.25 -5.24
C LYS A 112 -6.94 -13.82 -5.35
N LYS A 113 -7.59 -13.57 -4.21
CA LYS A 113 -9.00 -13.16 -4.16
C LYS A 113 -9.23 -11.91 -5.01
N LEU A 114 -8.38 -10.89 -4.86
CA LEU A 114 -8.50 -9.65 -5.61
C LEU A 114 -8.25 -9.86 -7.11
N ALA A 115 -7.25 -10.66 -7.49
CA ALA A 115 -6.99 -10.99 -8.89
C ALA A 115 -8.17 -11.74 -9.55
N GLU A 116 -8.84 -12.62 -8.80
CA GLU A 116 -10.02 -13.38 -9.27
C GLU A 116 -11.33 -12.58 -9.25
N ARG A 117 -11.35 -11.36 -8.69
CA ARG A 117 -12.44 -10.39 -8.93
C ARG A 117 -12.52 -9.98 -10.40
N LEU A 118 -11.42 -10.10 -11.15
CA LEU A 118 -11.40 -9.86 -12.58
C LEU A 118 -12.08 -11.03 -13.32
N PRO A 119 -13.17 -10.82 -14.08
CA PRO A 119 -13.93 -11.91 -14.68
C PRO A 119 -13.10 -12.76 -15.65
N GLY A 120 -13.13 -14.09 -15.51
CA GLY A 120 -12.38 -15.02 -16.34
C GLY A 120 -10.92 -15.23 -15.94
N ARG A 121 -10.42 -14.56 -14.89
CA ARG A 121 -9.05 -14.75 -14.39
C ARG A 121 -9.01 -15.90 -13.40
N LYS A 122 -7.96 -16.71 -13.47
CA LYS A 122 -7.63 -17.74 -12.48
C LYS A 122 -6.26 -17.44 -11.90
N ALA A 123 -6.19 -17.19 -10.60
CA ALA A 123 -4.93 -16.80 -9.96
C ALA A 123 -4.35 -17.94 -9.11
N THR A 124 -3.03 -18.04 -9.10
CA THR A 124 -2.28 -18.95 -8.24
C THR A 124 -1.20 -18.18 -7.52
N VAL A 125 -1.22 -18.22 -6.19
CA VAL A 125 -0.11 -17.70 -5.37
C VAL A 125 1.00 -18.72 -5.40
N LEU A 126 2.18 -18.30 -5.86
CA LEU A 126 3.35 -19.16 -5.95
C LEU A 126 3.98 -19.34 -4.57
N ASP A 127 4.12 -20.59 -4.14
CA ASP A 127 4.93 -20.95 -2.97
C ASP A 127 6.41 -20.82 -3.35
N THR A 128 6.97 -19.64 -3.05
CA THR A 128 8.30 -19.22 -3.50
C THR A 128 9.03 -18.52 -2.36
N ALA A 129 10.36 -18.49 -2.40
CA ALA A 129 11.17 -17.68 -1.49
C ALA A 129 11.13 -16.18 -1.88
N CYS A 130 11.99 -15.36 -1.28
CA CYS A 130 12.21 -13.96 -1.70
C CYS A 130 12.71 -13.90 -3.15
N CYS A 131 12.32 -12.87 -3.91
CA CYS A 131 12.84 -12.63 -5.26
C CYS A 131 14.32 -12.21 -5.29
N GLY A 132 14.93 -11.90 -4.15
CA GLY A 132 16.33 -11.49 -4.04
C GLY A 132 16.63 -10.03 -4.39
N MET A 133 15.60 -9.22 -4.66
CA MET A 133 15.76 -7.80 -5.03
C MET A 133 15.90 -6.85 -3.83
N ALA A 134 15.35 -7.22 -2.68
CA ALA A 134 15.42 -6.40 -1.45
C ALA A 134 16.64 -6.77 -0.62
N GLY A 135 17.25 -5.78 0.04
CA GLY A 135 18.38 -5.99 0.95
C GLY A 135 19.75 -6.08 0.27
N ALA A 136 20.07 -5.10 -0.59
CA ALA A 136 21.41 -4.98 -1.17
C ALA A 136 22.50 -5.07 -0.08
N PHE A 137 23.36 -6.09 -0.23
CA PHE A 137 24.77 -6.21 0.16
C PHE A 137 25.33 -5.22 1.19
#